data_AF-A0AAJ1S3A6-F1
#
_entry.id   AF-A0AAJ1S3A6-F1
#
_cell.length_a   1.000
_cell.length_b   1.000
_cell.length_c   1.000
_cell.angle_alpha   90.00
_cell.angle_beta   90.00
_cell.angle_gamma   90.00
#
_symmetry.space_group_name_H-M   'P 1'
#
loop_
_entity.id
_entity.type
_entity.pdbx_description
1 polymer ?
#
loop_
_entity_poly.entity_id
_entity_poly.type
_entity_poly.pdbx_seq_one_letter_code
_entity_poly.pdbx_strand_id
1 'polypeptide(L)'
;SKHGRVLVHARDEAHRFVNRYHRRRRGKGAMDDPLEEIEGMGAKKIQALLRHFGGRRGIEHASVRELREVPGIGKAMAERIHGHLNG
;
A
#
# COMPACT_ATOMS: atom_id res chain seq x y z
N SER A 1 15.14 11.08 36.07
CA SER A 1 15.40 11.71 34.76
C SER A 1 15.98 10.69 33.78
N LYS A 2 15.88 10.96 32.46
CA LYS A 2 16.46 10.27 31.28
C LYS A 2 15.81 8.91 30.89
N HIS A 3 14.72 8.92 30.11
CA HIS A 3 14.61 9.01 28.63
C HIS A 3 15.05 7.76 27.86
N GLY A 4 14.12 7.19 27.08
CA GLY A 4 14.39 6.12 26.11
C GLY A 4 13.19 5.80 25.21
N ARG A 5 12.74 6.78 24.40
CA ARG A 5 12.03 6.49 23.13
C ARG A 5 12.84 5.46 22.35
N VAL A 6 12.22 4.46 21.72
CA VAL A 6 12.23 4.26 20.26
C VAL A 6 11.11 3.26 19.91
N LEU A 7 10.08 3.75 19.21
CA LEU A 7 9.15 2.92 18.45
C LEU A 7 9.97 2.10 17.46
N VAL A 8 9.99 0.78 17.64
CA VAL A 8 10.75 -0.16 16.81
C VAL A 8 10.52 0.16 15.35
N HIS A 9 11.60 0.61 14.70
CA HIS A 9 11.60 0.98 13.30
C HIS A 9 11.20 -0.24 12.46
N ALA A 10 10.18 -0.02 11.63
CA ALA A 10 9.80 -0.84 10.48
C ALA A 10 10.92 -0.85 9.42
N ARG A 11 12.10 -1.36 9.78
CA ARG A 11 13.11 -1.82 8.84
C ARG A 11 12.77 -3.27 8.50
N ASP A 12 12.84 -3.58 7.21
CA ASP A 12 12.85 -4.94 6.63
C ASP A 12 11.54 -5.50 6.05
N GLU A 13 10.61 -4.65 5.65
CA GLU A 13 9.53 -5.07 4.74
C GLU A 13 9.74 -4.63 3.30
N ALA A 14 10.42 -3.50 3.05
CA ALA A 14 10.71 -3.03 1.69
C ALA A 14 11.53 -4.05 0.87
N HIS A 15 12.53 -4.71 1.47
CA HIS A 15 13.34 -5.72 0.78
C HIS A 15 12.60 -7.04 0.54
N ARG A 16 11.60 -7.39 1.37
CA ARG A 16 10.84 -8.64 1.21
C ARG A 16 9.84 -8.61 0.05
N PHE A 17 9.44 -7.42 -0.40
CA PHE A 17 8.43 -7.27 -1.45
C PHE A 17 9.00 -7.14 -2.86
N VAL A 18 10.29 -6.80 -3.02
CA VAL A 18 10.94 -6.70 -4.34
C VAL A 18 11.03 -8.06 -5.04
N ASN A 19 11.14 -9.17 -4.30
CA ASN A 19 11.38 -10.49 -4.89
C ASN A 19 10.11 -11.24 -5.36
N ARG A 20 8.91 -10.72 -5.17
CA ARG A 20 7.67 -11.44 -5.54
C ARG A 20 6.67 -10.52 -6.22
N TYR A 21 6.84 -10.19 -7.49
CA TYR A 21 5.68 -10.09 -8.39
C TYR A 21 5.99 -10.14 -9.90
N HIS A 22 6.59 -11.24 -10.37
CA HIS A 22 6.26 -11.73 -11.71
C HIS A 22 5.22 -12.85 -11.58
N ARG A 23 3.92 -12.53 -11.64
CA ARG A 23 2.92 -13.53 -12.06
C ARG A 23 1.61 -12.90 -12.57
N ARG A 24 1.42 -13.05 -13.89
CA ARG A 24 0.14 -13.19 -14.61
C ARG A 24 -0.85 -12.01 -14.54
N ARG A 25 -0.71 -11.05 -15.47
CA ARG A 25 -1.84 -10.38 -16.15
C ARG A 25 -2.37 -11.35 -17.21
N ARG A 26 -3.45 -12.07 -16.96
CA ARG A 26 -4.31 -12.65 -18.01
C ARG A 26 -5.69 -12.92 -17.43
N GLY A 27 -6.67 -12.13 -17.87
CA GLY A 27 -8.07 -12.47 -17.74
C GLY A 27 -8.92 -11.40 -17.06
N LYS A 28 -9.55 -10.57 -17.90
CA LYS A 28 -10.76 -9.79 -17.65
C LYS A 28 -10.61 -8.52 -16.78
N GLY A 29 -10.65 -7.37 -17.45
CA GLY A 29 -10.91 -6.08 -16.84
C GLY A 29 -9.66 -5.27 -16.53
N ALA A 30 -8.85 -4.98 -17.55
CA ALA A 30 -7.97 -3.80 -17.51
C ALA A 30 -8.87 -2.56 -17.57
N MET A 31 -9.57 -2.27 -16.47
CA MET A 31 -9.92 -0.90 -16.15
C MET A 31 -8.66 -0.37 -15.49
N ASP A 32 -8.08 0.67 -16.08
CA ASP A 32 -6.89 1.35 -15.57
C ASP A 32 -7.21 1.94 -14.19
N ASP A 33 -7.09 1.09 -13.17
CA ASP A 33 -7.22 1.50 -11.79
C ASP A 33 -6.01 2.41 -11.51
N PRO A 34 -6.20 3.70 -11.14
CA PRO A 34 -5.09 4.63 -10.94
C PRO A 34 -4.03 4.14 -9.94
N LEU A 35 -4.43 3.26 -9.02
CA LEU A 35 -3.49 2.67 -8.07
C LEU A 35 -2.56 1.63 -8.71
N GLU A 36 -2.92 1.04 -9.87
CA GLU A 36 -2.00 0.20 -10.65
C GLU A 36 -0.81 0.99 -11.22
N GLU A 37 -0.93 2.32 -11.37
CA GLU A 37 0.18 3.18 -11.83
C GLU A 37 1.25 3.37 -10.75
N ILE A 38 0.93 3.09 -9.48
CA ILE A 38 1.88 3.19 -8.39
C ILE A 38 2.91 2.07 -8.47
N GLU A 39 4.18 2.44 -8.60
CA GLU A 39 5.29 1.47 -8.68
C GLU A 39 5.30 0.50 -7.48
N GLY A 40 5.30 -0.81 -7.79
CA GLY A 40 5.26 -1.87 -6.78
C GLY A 40 3.87 -2.15 -6.21
N MET A 41 2.83 -1.50 -6.77
CA MET A 41 1.43 -1.88 -6.57
C MET A 41 1.06 -3.02 -7.51
N GLY A 42 0.24 -3.93 -7.01
CA GLY A 42 -0.31 -5.01 -7.82
C GLY A 42 -1.66 -5.45 -7.27
N ALA A 43 -2.38 -6.24 -8.07
CA ALA A 43 -3.77 -6.62 -7.81
C ALA A 43 -4.05 -7.09 -6.36
N LYS A 44 -3.13 -7.85 -5.74
CA LYS A 44 -3.30 -8.31 -4.34
C LYS A 44 -3.34 -7.16 -3.33
N LYS A 45 -2.50 -6.14 -3.51
CA LYS A 45 -2.47 -4.96 -2.64
C LYS A 45 -3.72 -4.11 -2.85
N ILE A 46 -4.12 -3.91 -4.10
CA ILE A 46 -5.36 -3.19 -4.46
C ILE A 46 -6.58 -3.89 -3.85
N GLN A 47 -6.70 -5.20 -4.01
CA GLN A 47 -7.77 -5.98 -3.39
C GLN A 47 -7.75 -5.90 -1.87
N ALA A 48 -6.58 -5.93 -1.24
CA ALA A 48 -6.46 -5.77 0.21
C ALA A 48 -6.93 -4.39 0.68
N LEU A 49 -6.54 -3.32 -0.02
CA LEU A 49 -6.99 -1.96 0.24
C LEU A 49 -8.51 -1.83 0.07
N LEU A 50 -9.05 -2.30 -1.06
CA LEU A 50 -10.50 -2.24 -1.34
C LEU A 50 -11.31 -2.99 -0.28
N ARG A 51 -10.85 -4.17 0.14
CA ARG A 51 -11.52 -4.94 1.20
C ARG A 51 -11.44 -4.25 2.57
N HIS A 52 -10.30 -3.63 2.89
CA HIS A 52 -10.10 -2.97 4.17
C HIS A 52 -10.93 -1.68 4.29
N PHE A 53 -10.96 -0.87 3.24
CA PHE A 53 -11.59 0.45 3.24
C PHE A 53 -13.02 0.46 2.68
N GLY A 54 -13.55 -0.68 2.24
CA GLY A 54 -14.91 -0.79 1.70
C GLY A 54 -15.06 -0.14 0.31
N GLY A 55 -13.96 0.01 -0.44
CA GLY A 55 -13.94 0.56 -1.79
C GLY A 55 -13.03 1.77 -1.95
N ARG A 56 -13.01 2.32 -3.17
CA ARG A 56 -12.07 3.38 -3.59
C ARG A 56 -12.18 4.66 -2.78
N ARG A 57 -13.39 5.15 -2.52
CA ARG A 57 -13.61 6.35 -1.69
C ARG A 57 -13.01 6.22 -0.29
N GLY A 58 -13.06 5.01 0.30
CA GLY A 58 -12.45 4.79 1.61
C GLY A 58 -10.93 4.87 1.56
N ILE A 59 -10.31 4.43 0.46
CA ILE A 59 -8.86 4.53 0.24
C ILE A 59 -8.45 6.00 0.03
N GLU A 60 -9.23 6.77 -0.73
CA GLU A 60 -8.99 8.20 -1.00
C GLU A 60 -9.02 9.05 0.29
N HIS A 61 -9.87 8.70 1.25
CA HIS A 61 -9.93 9.38 2.54
C HIS A 61 -8.99 8.81 3.61
N ALA A 62 -8.27 7.72 3.32
CA ALA A 62 -7.40 7.07 4.28
C ALA A 62 -6.10 7.87 4.49
N SER A 63 -5.74 8.09 5.75
CA SER A 63 -4.44 8.62 6.13
C SER A 63 -3.31 7.61 5.87
N VAL A 64 -2.07 8.10 5.78
CA VAL A 64 -0.86 7.24 5.72
C VAL A 64 -0.81 6.24 6.88
N ARG A 65 -1.35 6.59 8.05
CA ARG A 65 -1.40 5.67 9.20
C ARG A 65 -2.35 4.51 8.95
N GLU A 66 -3.57 4.80 8.51
CA GLU A 66 -4.59 3.78 8.23
C GLU A 66 -4.18 2.89 7.06
N LEU A 67 -3.59 3.46 6.00
CA LEU A 67 -3.06 2.68 4.88
C LEU A 67 -2.03 1.62 5.33
N ARG A 68 -1.25 1.89 6.39
CA ARG A 68 -0.27 0.95 6.95
C ARG A 68 -0.88 -0.18 7.76
N GLU A 69 -2.15 -0.09 8.13
CA GLU A 69 -2.87 -1.18 8.81
C GLU A 69 -3.21 -2.31 7.83
N VAL A 70 -3.15 -2.04 6.52
CA VAL A 70 -3.39 -3.03 5.49
C VAL A 70 -2.18 -3.95 5.32
N PRO A 71 -2.36 -5.28 5.44
CA PRO A 71 -1.27 -6.23 5.27
C PRO A 71 -0.56 -6.09 3.91
N GLY A 72 0.76 -5.91 3.94
CA GLY A 72 1.58 -5.73 2.74
C GLY A 72 1.70 -4.28 2.26
N ILE A 73 1.15 -3.31 3.00
CA ILE A 73 1.32 -1.88 2.79
C ILE A 73 2.24 -1.32 3.87
N GLY A 74 3.54 -1.31 3.59
CA GLY A 74 4.53 -0.67 4.46
C GLY A 74 4.49 0.87 4.34
N LYS A 75 5.26 1.55 5.20
CA LYS A 75 5.32 3.03 5.25
C LYS A 75 5.53 3.68 3.86
N ALA A 76 6.55 3.23 3.13
CA ALA A 76 6.87 3.81 1.82
C ALA A 76 5.74 3.61 0.78
N MET A 77 5.01 2.49 0.86
CA MET A 77 3.87 2.24 -0.03
C MET A 77 2.68 3.12 0.36
N ALA A 78 2.39 3.25 1.67
CA ALA A 78 1.33 4.12 2.17
C ALA A 78 1.55 5.59 1.78
N GLU A 79 2.79 6.09 1.89
CA GLU A 79 3.14 7.45 1.47
C GLU A 79 2.93 7.66 -0.03
N ARG A 80 3.30 6.69 -0.88
CA ARG A 80 3.08 6.76 -2.33
C ARG A 80 1.59 6.75 -2.69
N ILE A 81 0.80 5.88 -2.06
CA ILE A 81 -0.66 5.83 -2.25
C ILE A 81 -1.28 7.17 -1.90
N HIS A 82 -1.00 7.66 -0.69
CA HIS A 82 -1.55 8.91 -0.22
C HIS A 82 -1.11 10.09 -1.09
N GLY A 83 0.15 10.13 -1.52
CA GLY A 83 0.67 11.15 -2.42
C GLY A 83 0.04 11.11 -3.81
N HIS A 84 -0.22 9.92 -4.36
CA HIS A 84 -0.86 9.77 -5.67
C HIS A 84 -2.34 10.15 -5.66
N LEU A 85 -3.04 9.97 -4.53
CA LEU A 85 -4.47 10.27 -4.42
C LEU A 85 -4.78 11.73 -4.02
N ASN A 86 -3.84 12.41 -3.37
CA ASN A 86 -4.01 13.79 -2.90
C ASN A 86 -3.11 14.81 -3.63
N GLY A 87 -2.37 14.34 -4.64
CA GLY A 87 -1.47 15.15 -5.46
C GLY A 87 -2.10 15.63 -6.76
#